data_AF-A0A3M1EWZ3-F1
#
_entry.id   AF-A0A3M1EWZ3-F1
#
_cell.length_a   1.000
_cell.length_b   1.000
_cell.length_c   1.000
_cell.angle_alpha   90.00
_cell.angle_beta   90.00
_cell.angle_gamma   90.00
#
_symmetry.space_group_name_H-M   'P 1'
#
loop_
_entity.id
_entity.type
_entity.pdbx_description
1 polymer ?
#
loop_
_entity_poly.entity_id
_entity_poly.type
_entity_poly.pdbx_seq_one_letter_code
_entity_poly.pdbx_strand_id
1 'polypeptide(L)'
;ERIQAEGVPAHPVVTVGHAVTAIANAADEHDTDLIVMSTHGRSGLSRWVFGSVAEKVVRAAACPVLLIRAREEAAKREAAQNETAQNETA
;
A
#
# COMPACT_ATOMS: atom_id res chain seq x y z
N GLU A 1 -3.15 10.02 6.95
CA GLU A 1 -2.83 11.44 7.23
C GLU A 1 -2.48 12.24 5.96
N ARG A 2 -1.44 11.90 5.19
CA ARG A 2 -1.07 12.67 3.96
C ARG A 2 -2.19 12.85 2.93
N ILE A 3 -2.96 11.81 2.63
CA ILE A 3 -4.07 11.86 1.64
C ILE A 3 -5.15 12.87 2.06
N GLN A 4 -5.52 12.88 3.34
CA GLN A 4 -6.52 13.81 3.87
C GLN A 4 -6.00 15.26 3.88
N ALA A 5 -4.71 15.46 4.14
CA ALA A 5 -4.08 16.79 4.09
C ALA A 5 -4.10 17.40 2.67
N GLU A 6 -4.15 16.57 1.63
CA GLU A 6 -4.33 17.00 0.23
C GLU A 6 -5.81 17.23 -0.14
N GLY A 7 -6.73 17.17 0.84
CA GLY A 7 -8.17 17.39 0.63
C GLY A 7 -8.90 16.21 -0.02
N VAL A 8 -8.23 15.06 -0.17
CA VAL A 8 -8.84 13.84 -0.70
C VAL A 8 -9.60 13.12 0.43
N PRO A 9 -10.92 12.87 0.29
CA PRO A 9 -11.68 12.10 1.26
C PRO A 9 -11.06 10.71 1.43
N ALA A 10 -10.71 10.35 2.65
CA ALA A 10 -10.13 9.04 2.95
C ALA A 10 -10.56 8.59 4.34
N HIS A 11 -10.85 7.29 4.47
CA HIS A 11 -11.23 6.65 5.71
C HIS A 11 -10.21 5.54 6.02
N PRO A 12 -9.34 5.71 7.03
CA PRO A 12 -8.38 4.67 7.39
C PRO A 12 -9.10 3.51 8.09
N VAL A 13 -8.78 2.29 7.70
CA VAL A 13 -9.29 1.06 8.32
C VAL A 13 -8.10 0.24 8.82
N VAL A 14 -8.18 -0.22 10.07
CA VAL A 14 -7.19 -1.11 10.68
C VAL A 14 -7.91 -2.36 11.15
N THR A 15 -7.41 -3.51 10.75
CA THR A 15 -7.97 -4.81 11.12
C THR A 15 -6.86 -5.80 11.43
N VAL A 16 -7.20 -6.86 12.17
CA VAL A 16 -6.26 -7.91 12.58
C VAL A 16 -6.75 -9.24 12.03
N GLY A 17 -5.87 -9.95 11.34
CA GLY A 17 -6.18 -11.27 10.78
C GLY A 17 -5.26 -11.64 9.62
N HIS A 18 -5.67 -12.65 8.86
CA HIS A 18 -4.95 -13.05 7.65
C HIS A 18 -5.15 -12.01 6.55
N ALA A 19 -4.06 -11.38 6.10
CA ALA A 19 -4.10 -10.20 5.22
C ALA A 19 -4.99 -10.35 3.99
N VAL A 20 -4.94 -11.51 3.30
CA VAL A 20 -5.74 -11.74 2.09
C VAL A 20 -7.23 -11.68 2.39
N THR A 21 -7.67 -12.38 3.44
CA THR A 21 -9.08 -12.44 3.83
C THR A 21 -9.55 -11.10 4.37
N ALA A 22 -8.71 -10.43 5.16
CA ALA A 22 -9.00 -9.12 5.69
C ALA A 22 -9.19 -8.06 4.58
N ILE A 23 -8.35 -8.09 3.55
CA ILE A 23 -8.46 -7.17 2.41
C ILE A 23 -9.72 -7.46 1.57
N ALA A 24 -9.99 -8.74 1.28
CA ALA A 24 -11.18 -9.12 0.50
C ALA A 24 -12.47 -8.75 1.24
N ASN A 25 -12.58 -9.08 2.53
CA ASN A 25 -13.75 -8.75 3.33
C ASN A 25 -13.94 -7.23 3.46
N ALA A 26 -12.87 -6.46 3.65
CA ALA A 26 -12.97 -5.00 3.71
C ALA A 26 -13.44 -4.41 2.37
N ALA A 27 -13.01 -4.99 1.24
CA ALA A 27 -13.49 -4.56 -0.07
C ALA A 27 -14.99 -4.84 -0.25
N ASP A 28 -15.45 -6.02 0.19
CA ASP A 28 -16.86 -6.41 0.15
C ASP A 28 -17.72 -5.56 1.11
N GLU A 29 -17.26 -5.34 2.35
CA GLU A 29 -17.97 -4.54 3.37
C GLU A 29 -18.12 -3.06 2.99
N HIS A 30 -17.24 -2.55 2.14
CA HIS A 30 -17.24 -1.16 1.69
C HIS A 30 -17.68 -0.98 0.23
N ASP A 31 -18.22 -2.02 -0.40
CA ASP A 31 -18.66 -2.00 -1.81
C ASP A 31 -17.59 -1.40 -2.74
N THR A 32 -16.33 -1.84 -2.58
CA THR A 32 -15.18 -1.23 -3.25
C THR A 32 -15.13 -1.56 -4.75
N ASP A 33 -15.13 -0.54 -5.61
CA ASP A 33 -15.05 -0.70 -7.07
C ASP A 33 -13.68 -1.16 -7.58
N LEU A 34 -12.60 -0.86 -6.85
CA LEU A 34 -11.21 -1.16 -7.25
C LEU A 34 -10.30 -1.27 -6.03
N ILE A 35 -9.58 -2.38 -5.91
CA ILE A 35 -8.47 -2.51 -4.97
C ILE A 35 -7.18 -2.03 -5.62
N VAL A 36 -6.46 -1.11 -4.97
CA VAL A 36 -5.13 -0.66 -5.42
C VAL A 36 -4.08 -1.13 -4.42
N MET A 37 -3.10 -1.91 -4.89
CA MET A 37 -2.01 -2.42 -4.06
C MET A 37 -0.65 -2.20 -4.72
N SER A 38 0.37 -1.92 -3.92
CA SER A 38 1.75 -2.00 -4.41
C SER A 38 2.28 -3.43 -4.25
N THR A 39 3.09 -3.88 -5.21
CA THR A 39 3.67 -5.25 -5.15
C THR A 39 4.95 -5.34 -4.32
N HIS A 40 5.53 -4.21 -3.93
CA HIS A 40 6.73 -4.07 -3.10
C HIS A 40 6.70 -2.69 -2.44
N GLY A 41 7.29 -2.56 -1.25
CA GLY A 41 7.37 -1.31 -0.51
C GLY A 41 8.82 -0.86 -0.25
N ARG A 42 9.01 -0.15 0.86
CA ARG A 42 10.27 0.48 1.32
C ARG A 42 11.45 -0.50 1.51
N SER A 43 11.19 -1.81 1.51
CA SER A 43 12.18 -2.85 1.88
C SER A 43 12.96 -3.45 0.70
N GLY A 44 12.64 -3.11 -0.56
CA GLY A 44 13.42 -3.45 -1.75
C GLY A 44 13.86 -4.92 -1.91
N LEU A 45 13.13 -5.72 -2.71
CA LEU A 45 13.60 -7.05 -3.12
C LEU A 45 13.70 -7.10 -4.64
N SER A 46 14.93 -7.10 -5.13
CA SER A 46 15.32 -6.87 -6.53
C SER A 46 14.94 -8.00 -7.51
N ARG A 47 14.14 -9.01 -7.14
CA ARG A 47 14.01 -10.19 -8.01
C ARG A 47 12.74 -11.04 -8.02
N TRP A 48 11.66 -10.73 -7.31
CA TRP A 48 10.46 -11.60 -7.35
C TRP A 48 9.19 -10.82 -7.68
N VAL A 49 8.71 -11.02 -8.91
CA VAL A 49 7.63 -10.28 -9.56
C VAL A 49 6.29 -10.97 -9.26
N PHE A 50 5.74 -10.72 -8.06
CA PHE A 50 4.33 -10.80 -7.61
C PHE A 50 4.38 -10.99 -6.08
N GLY A 51 4.00 -9.98 -5.30
CA GLY A 51 3.99 -10.12 -3.83
C GLY A 51 3.04 -11.26 -3.42
N SER A 52 3.44 -12.11 -2.46
CA SER A 52 2.65 -13.29 -2.07
C SER A 52 1.24 -12.98 -1.57
N VAL A 53 1.05 -11.79 -0.98
CA VAL A 53 -0.29 -11.29 -0.58
C VAL A 53 -1.02 -10.71 -1.78
N ALA A 54 -0.37 -9.84 -2.55
CA ALA A 54 -0.97 -9.21 -3.73
C ALA A 54 -1.47 -10.25 -4.75
N GLU A 55 -0.70 -11.32 -4.99
CA GLU A 55 -1.14 -12.43 -5.85
C GLU A 55 -2.41 -13.09 -5.34
N LYS A 56 -2.44 -13.42 -4.05
CA LYS A 56 -3.59 -14.08 -3.43
C LYS A 56 -4.83 -13.19 -3.42
N VAL A 57 -4.65 -11.87 -3.25
CA VAL A 57 -5.74 -10.90 -3.36
C VAL A 57 -6.28 -10.82 -4.78
N VAL A 58 -5.43 -10.75 -5.81
CA VAL A 58 -5.86 -10.78 -7.22
C VAL A 58 -6.72 -12.01 -7.53
N ARG A 59 -6.42 -13.16 -6.91
CA ARG A 59 -7.19 -14.39 -7.10
C ARG A 59 -8.50 -14.45 -6.30
N ALA A 60 -8.58 -13.72 -5.19
CA ALA A 60 -9.68 -13.84 -4.23
C ALA A 60 -10.68 -12.68 -4.27
N ALA A 61 -10.28 -11.51 -4.78
CA ALA A 61 -11.12 -10.31 -4.80
C ALA A 61 -12.31 -10.46 -5.76
N ALA A 62 -13.48 -9.97 -5.33
CA ALA A 62 -14.67 -9.88 -6.15
C ALA A 62 -14.64 -8.72 -7.15
N CYS A 63 -13.76 -7.73 -6.93
CA CYS A 63 -13.60 -6.54 -7.76
C CYS A 63 -12.21 -6.48 -8.45
N PRO A 64 -12.04 -5.63 -9.48
CA PRO A 64 -10.75 -5.42 -10.12
C PRO A 64 -9.63 -5.07 -9.13
N VAL A 65 -8.41 -5.51 -9.44
CA VAL A 65 -7.22 -5.22 -8.63
C VAL A 65 -6.14 -4.57 -9.51
N LEU A 66 -5.75 -3.34 -9.16
CA LEU A 66 -4.64 -2.62 -9.79
C LEU A 66 -3.37 -2.79 -8.97
N LEU A 67 -2.39 -3.46 -9.57
CA LEU A 67 -1.06 -3.63 -8.99
C LEU A 67 -0.08 -2.56 -9.48
N ILE A 68 0.43 -1.77 -8.55
CA ILE A 68 1.44 -0.74 -8.82
C ILE A 68 2.83 -1.26 -8.42
N ARG A 69 3.83 -1.05 -9.28
CA ARG A 69 5.23 -1.24 -8.88
C ARG A 69 5.73 0.03 -8.20
N ALA A 70 6.19 -0.08 -6.95
CA ALA A 70 6.84 1.05 -6.30
C ALA A 70 8.11 1.41 -7.08
N ARG A 71 8.20 2.66 -7.57
CA ARG A 71 9.41 3.19 -8.22
C ARG A 71 10.46 3.50 -7.15
N GLU A 72 11.73 3.16 -7.43
CA GLU A 72 12.89 3.52 -6.58
C GLU A 72 12.96 5.02 -6.22
N GLU A 73 12.46 5.89 -7.10
CA GLU A 73 12.40 7.35 -6.90
C GLU A 73 11.61 7.77 -5.65
N ALA A 74 10.52 7.07 -5.30
CA ALA A 74 9.74 7.38 -4.10
C ALA A 74 10.50 6.98 -2.83
N ALA A 75 11.20 5.84 -2.87
CA ALA A 75 12.03 5.38 -1.75
C ALA A 75 13.23 6.33 -1.51
N LYS A 76 13.84 6.86 -2.58
CA LYS A 76 14.93 7.85 -2.49
C LYS A 76 14.44 9.19 -1.91
N ARG A 77 13.25 9.67 -2.29
CA ARG A 77 12.66 10.91 -1.74
C ARG A 77 12.35 10.78 -0.24
N GLU A 78 11.92 9.61 0.22
CA GLU A 78 11.66 9.36 1.64
C GLU A 78 12.96 9.24 2.47
N ALA A 79 14.01 8.61 1.93
CA ALA A 79 15.30 8.55 2.58
C ALA A 79 15.91 9.95 2.79
N ALA A 80 15.85 10.79 1.75
CA ALA A 80 16.32 12.18 1.83
C ALA A 80 15.50 13.04 2.84
N GLN A 81 14.19 12.78 2.95
CA GLN A 81 13.31 13.49 3.90
C GLN A 81 13.56 13.06 5.36
N ASN A 82 13.84 11.78 5.61
CA ASN A 82 14.19 11.30 6.96
C ASN A 82 15.58 11.78 7.43
N GLU A 83 16.55 11.89 6.52
CA GLU A 83 17.88 12.46 6.84
C GLU A 83 17.80 13.94 7.21
N THR A 84 16.90 14.70 6.55
CA THR A 84 16.71 16.13 6.86
C THR A 84 16.06 16.33 8.23
N ALA A 85 15.05 15.52 8.59
CA ALA A 85 14.37 15.61 9.89
C ALA A 85 15.25 15.21 11.09
N GLN A 86 16.23 14.31 10.89
CA GLN A 86 17.17 13.89 11.95
C GLN A 86 18.27 14.92 12.22
N ASN A 87 18.60 15.77 11.25
CA ASN A 87 19.64 16.81 11.40
C ASN A 87 19.11 18.13 11.98
N GLU A 88 17.80 18.30 12.14
CA GLU A 88 17.16 19.48 12.74
C GLU A 88 16.86 19.31 14.25
N THR A 89 17.06 18.12 14.80
CA THR A 89 16.88 17.82 16.25
C THR A 89 18.23 17.69 16.99
N ALA A 90 19.33 18.17 16.39
CA ALA A 90 20.67 18.18 16.97
C ALA A 90 21.15 19.61 17.25
#